data_AF-A0A9E6F3T8-F1
#
_entry.id   AF-A0A9E6F3T8-F1
#
_cell.length_a   1.000
_cell.length_b   1.000
_cell.length_c   1.000
_cell.angle_alpha   90.00
_cell.angle_beta   90.00
_cell.angle_gamma   90.00
#
_symmetry.space_group_name_H-M   'P 1'
#
loop_
_entity.id
_entity.type
_entity.pdbx_description
1 polymer ?
#
loop_
_entity_poly.entity_id
_entity_poly.type
_entity_poly.pdbx_seq_one_letter_code
_entity_poly.pdbx_strand_id
1 'polypeptide(L)' 'MKAVWLTDIHLNFLEQKKLDAFLKALSGEQEDCFFISGDIAEADGVIKYLKQISVALKRSVDLNDFRCIDELNVGSC' A
#
# COMPACT_ATOMS: atom_id res chain seq x y z
N MET A 1 -6.46 -0.53 -19.27
CA MET A 1 -6.43 -0.39 -17.81
C MET A 1 -5.25 -1.22 -17.31
N LYS A 2 -4.24 -0.58 -16.71
CA LYS A 2 -3.05 -1.23 -16.13
C LYS A 2 -3.17 -1.17 -14.62
N ALA A 3 -3.22 -2.34 -13.99
CA ALA A 3 -3.25 -2.47 -12.54
C ALA A 3 -1.95 -3.11 -12.06
N VAL A 4 -1.47 -2.69 -10.89
CA VAL A 4 -0.35 -3.34 -10.20
C VAL A 4 -0.88 -4.04 -8.96
N TRP A 5 -0.46 -5.29 -8.79
CA TRP A 5 -0.82 -6.10 -7.64
C TRP A 5 0.42 -6.36 -6.79
N LEU A 6 0.35 -5.92 -5.55
CA LEU A 6 1.38 -6.05 -4.52
C LEU A 6 0.90 -7.12 -3.53
N THR A 7 1.66 -8.21 -3.39
CA THR A 7 1.31 -9.30 -2.47
C THR A 7 2.51 -9.71 -1.61
N ASP A 8 2.23 -10.10 -0.36
CA ASP A 8 3.20 -10.66 0.61
C ASP A 8 4.43 -9.75 0.84
N ILE A 9 4.21 -8.43 0.83
CA ILE A 9 5.29 -7.45 0.98
C ILE A 9 5.49 -7.13 2.45
N HIS A 10 6.45 -7.76 3.12
CA HIS A 10 6.73 -7.50 4.54
C HIS A 10 7.47 -6.16 4.79
N LEU A 11 6.72 -5.05 4.77
CA LEU A 11 7.26 -3.69 4.92
C LEU A 11 7.86 -3.41 6.31
N ASN A 12 7.48 -4.20 7.32
CA ASN A 12 8.01 -4.15 8.68
C ASN A 12 9.49 -4.51 8.80
N PHE A 13 10.06 -5.24 7.83
CA PHE A 13 11.50 -5.56 7.81
C PHE A 13 12.35 -4.58 7.00
N LEU A 14 11.73 -3.60 6.34
CA LEU A 14 12.45 -2.60 5.56
C LEU A 14 12.88 -1.42 6.45
N GLU A 15 14.13 -1.01 6.31
CA GLU A 15 14.57 0.29 6.79
C GLU A 15 13.79 1.40 6.06
N GLN A 16 13.50 2.51 6.75
CA GLN A 16 12.71 3.63 6.21
C GLN A 16 13.22 4.11 4.84
N LYS A 17 14.54 4.17 4.63
CA LYS A 17 15.12 4.58 3.33
C LYS A 17 14.75 3.64 2.18
N LYS A 18 14.67 2.33 2.43
CA LYS A 18 14.28 1.33 1.42
C LYS A 18 12.79 1.43 1.12
N LEU A 19 11.98 1.69 2.15
CA LEU A 19 10.56 1.96 1.99
C LEU A 19 10.32 3.21 1.13
N ASP A 20 10.99 4.33 1.43
CA ASP A 20 10.85 5.56 0.67
C ASP A 20 11.24 5.37 -0.81
N ALA A 21 12.32 4.62 -1.06
CA ALA A 21 12.77 4.30 -2.42
C ALA A 21 11.74 3.43 -3.16
N PHE A 22 11.15 2.44 -2.48
CA PHE A 22 10.09 1.60 -3.03
C PHE A 22 8.85 2.41 -3.39
N LEU A 23 8.36 3.26 -2.48
CA LEU A 23 7.20 4.14 -2.73
C LEU A 23 7.46 5.10 -3.90
N LYS A 24 8.67 5.64 -3.98
CA LYS A 24 9.07 6.51 -5.10
C LYS A 24 9.06 5.77 -6.44
N ALA A 25 9.54 4.53 -6.48
CA ALA A 25 9.49 3.71 -7.69
C ALA A 25 8.05 3.47 -8.14
N LEU A 26 7.15 3.10 -7.22
CA LEU A 26 5.73 2.90 -7.53
C LEU A 26 5.05 4.19 -8.04
N SER A 27 5.40 5.34 -7.48
CA SER A 27 4.82 6.63 -7.91
C SER A 27 5.22 7.07 -9.32
N GLY A 28 6.35 6.57 -9.83
CA GLY A 28 6.85 6.90 -11.16
C GLY A 28 6.15 6.15 -12.29
N GLU A 29 5.33 5.16 -11.95
CA GLU A 29 4.67 4.29 -12.90
C GLU A 29 3.26 4.83 -13.30
N GLN A 30 2.83 4.54 -14.53
CA GLN A 30 1.56 4.99 -15.12
C GLN A 30 0.47 3.91 -15.02
N GLU A 31 0.06 3.57 -13.80
CA GLU A 31 -1.03 2.63 -13.50
C GLU A 31 -2.31 3.35 -13.17
N ASP A 32 -3.43 2.71 -13.48
CA ASP A 32 -4.75 3.19 -13.12
C ASP A 32 -5.07 2.89 -11.64
N CYS A 33 -4.60 1.75 -11.11
CA CYS A 33 -4.85 1.35 -9.72
C CYS A 33 -3.78 0.39 -9.15
N PHE A 34 -3.74 0.35 -7.81
CA PHE A 34 -2.91 -0.59 -7.05
C PHE A 34 -3.80 -1.45 -6.15
N PHE A 35 -3.58 -2.75 -6.21
CA PHE A 35 -4.16 -3.74 -5.29
C PHE A 35 -3.09 -4.21 -4.32
N ILE A 36 -3.42 -4.27 -3.03
CA ILE A 36 -2.51 -4.78 -2.01
C ILE A 36 -3.22 -5.89 -1.22
N SER A 37 -2.58 -7.06 -1.13
CA SER A 37 -3.10 -8.23 -0.41
C SER A 37 -1.98 -9.10 0.14
N GLY A 38 -2.32 -10.24 0.76
CA GLY A 38 -1.34 -11.19 1.30
C GLY A 38 -0.79 -10.76 2.66
N ASP A 39 0.29 -11.41 3.11
CA ASP A 39 0.89 -11.14 4.42
C ASP A 39 1.83 -9.93 4.36
N ILE A 40 1.25 -8.74 4.39
CA ILE A 40 1.96 -7.47 4.13
C ILE A 40 2.72 -6.97 5.37
N ALA A 41 2.20 -7.17 6.57
CA ALA A 41 2.87 -6.70 7.77
C ALA A 41 2.24 -7.30 9.02
N GLU A 42 2.96 -7.22 10.12
CA GLU A 42 2.38 -7.38 11.45
C GLU A 42 1.25 -6.35 11.66
N ALA A 43 0.18 -6.78 12.33
CA ALA A 43 -1.06 -6.03 12.50
C ALA A 43 -0.84 -4.61 13.06
N ASP A 44 0.10 -4.45 13.99
CA ASP A 44 0.40 -3.16 14.62
C ASP A 44 1.07 -2.15 13.68
N GLY A 45 1.69 -2.62 12.60
CA GLY A 45 2.39 -1.80 11.61
C GLY A 45 1.59 -1.58 10.32
N VAL A 46 0.65 -2.47 9.99
CA VAL A 46 0.00 -2.52 8.67
C VAL A 46 -0.71 -1.21 8.32
N ILE A 47 -1.48 -0.62 9.23
CA ILE A 47 -2.21 0.63 8.99
C ILE A 47 -1.25 1.80 8.71
N LYS A 48 -0.10 1.85 9.40
CA LYS A 48 0.91 2.88 9.19
C LYS A 48 1.48 2.80 7.77
N TYR A 49 1.84 1.61 7.32
CA TYR A 49 2.38 1.41 5.97
C TYR A 49 1.35 1.71 4.88
N LEU A 50 0.10 1.28 5.08
CA LEU A 50 -0.98 1.56 4.13
C LEU A 50 -1.28 3.07 3.99
N LYS A 51 -1.26 3.82 5.09
CA LYS A 51 -1.35 5.29 5.05
C LYS A 51 -0.20 5.93 4.27
N GLN A 52 1.04 5.47 4.49
CA GLN A 52 2.20 5.98 3.76
C GLN A 52 2.11 5.69 2.25
N ILE A 53 1.64 4.49 1.87
CA ILE A 53 1.42 4.11 0.47
C ILE A 53 0.34 4.99 -0.16
N SER A 54 -0.80 5.16 0.51
CA SER A 54 -1.90 6.01 0.02
C SER A 54 -1.44 7.45 -0.25
N VAL A 55 -0.70 8.05 0.70
CA VAL A 55 -0.15 9.41 0.54
C VAL A 55 0.84 9.49 -0.62
N ALA A 56 1.68 8.47 -0.81
CA ALA A 56 2.69 8.45 -1.87
C ALA A 56 2.07 8.30 -3.27
N LEU A 57 1.04 7.46 -3.41
CA LEU A 57 0.49 7.10 -4.72
C LEU A 57 -0.56 8.09 -5.23
N LYS A 58 -1.24 8.85 -4.36
CA LYS A 58 -2.32 9.81 -4.74
C LYS A 58 -3.41 9.20 -5.66
N ARG A 59 -3.56 7.88 -5.64
CA ARG A 59 -4.51 7.10 -6.43
C ARG A 59 -5.28 6.18 -5.49
N SER A 60 -6.40 5.64 -5.96
CA SER A 60 -7.19 4.67 -5.22
C SER A 60 -6.37 3.41 -4.94
N VAL A 61 -6.32 3.00 -3.66
CA VAL A 61 -5.69 1.77 -3.19
C VAL A 61 -6.81 0.88 -2.68
N ASP A 62 -6.98 -0.28 -3.30
CA ASP A 62 -7.98 -1.27 -2.89
C ASP A 62 -7.29 -2.40 -2.11
N LEU A 63 -7.87 -2.71 -0.95
CA LEU A 63 -7.33 -3.65 0.04
C LEU A 63 -8.31 -4.81 0.16
N ASN A 64 -7.85 -6.02 -0.14
CA ASN A 64 -8.70 -7.22 -0.13
C ASN A 64 -8.35 -8.21 1.00
N ASP A 65 -7.53 -7.83 1.98
CA ASP A 65 -7.30 -8.67 3.18
C ASP A 65 -8.28 -8.29 4.30
N PHE A 66 -9.39 -9.01 4.33
CA PHE A 66 -10.61 -8.83 5.15
C PHE A 66 -10.42 -8.77 6.68
N ARG A 67 -9.20 -8.71 7.21
CA ARG A 67 -8.92 -8.74 8.66
C ARG A 67 -8.46 -7.42 9.28
N CYS A 68 -8.08 -6.41 8.48
CA CYS A 68 -7.52 -5.15 9.01
C CYS A 68 -8.11 -3.85 8.44
N ILE A 69 -9.23 -3.90 7.70
CA ILE A 69 -9.69 -2.79 6.84
C ILE A 69 -11.04 -2.20 7.29
N ASP A 70 -11.38 -2.25 8.57
CA ASP A 70 -12.54 -1.46 9.05
C ASP A 70 -12.21 0.04 9.16
N GLU A 71 -10.93 0.46 9.03
CA GLU A 71 -10.50 1.85 9.28
C GLU A 71 -9.93 2.60 8.07
N LEU A 72 -9.73 1.96 6.91
CA LEU A 72 -9.13 2.61 5.74
C LEU A 72 -10.18 2.90 4.67
N ASN A 73 -11.09 3.82 5.00
CA ASN A 73 -11.95 4.45 4.01
C ASN A 73 -11.13 5.48 3.21
N VAL A 74 -10.27 5.00 2.31
CA VAL A 74 -9.51 5.85 1.37
C VAL A 74 -10.41 6.14 0.17
N GLY A 75 -11.49 6.87 0.45
CA GLY A 75 -12.45 7.29 -0.56
C GLY A 75 -13.52 8.19 0.05
N SER A 76 -13.33 9.51 -0.03
CA SER A 76 -14.40 10.47 -0.38
C SER A 76 -13.84 11.88 -0.59
N CYS A 77 -14.24 12.45 -1.74
CA CYS A 77 -13.98 13.78 -2.33
C CYS A 77 -12.80 13.88 -3.29
#